data_AF-A0A5B9VWL1-F1
#
_entry.id   AF-A0A5B9VWL1-F1
#
_cell.length_a   1.000
_cell.length_b   1.000
_cell.length_c   1.000
_cell.angle_alpha   90.00
_cell.angle_beta   90.00
_cell.angle_gamma   90.00
#
_symmetry.space_group_name_H-M   'P 1'
#
loop_
_entity.id
_entity.type
_entity.pdbx_description
1 polymer ?
#
loop_
_entity_poly.entity_id
_entity_poly.type
_entity_poly.pdbx_seq_one_letter_code
_entity_poly.pdbx_strand_id
1 'polypeptide(L)' 'MNIQILIDMNLSPDWAGFLTGAGWPAVHWSTVGDPAAADRDIDACPGAERDPGSRPGCLT' A
#
# COMPACT_ATOMS: atom_id res chain seq x y z
N MET A 1 11.87 4.28 21.28
CA MET A 1 10.68 3.86 20.52
C MET A 1 10.56 4.78 19.33
N ASN A 2 10.61 4.25 18.10
CA ASN A 2 10.52 5.05 16.89
C ASN A 2 9.13 4.84 16.29
N ILE A 3 8.27 5.86 16.34
CA ILE A 3 6.95 5.84 15.73
C ILE A 3 7.03 6.56 14.40
N GLN A 4 6.39 6.01 13.37
CA GLN A 4 6.24 6.62 12.06
C GLN A 4 4.75 6.61 11.74
N ILE A 5 4.19 7.78 11.43
CA ILE A 5 2.77 7.94 11.17
C ILE A 5 2.55 7.90 9.66
N LEU A 6 1.71 6.98 9.21
CA LEU A 6 1.25 6.94 7.83
C LEU A 6 -0.13 7.59 7.76
N ILE A 7 -0.25 8.64 6.95
CA ILE A 7 -1.51 9.36 6.75
C ILE A 7 -2.31 8.67 5.66
N ASP A 8 -3.54 8.29 6.01
CA ASP A 8 -4.50 7.63 5.14
C ASP A 8 -4.87 8.49 3.93
N MET A 9 -5.20 7.83 2.82
CA MET A 9 -5.55 8.44 1.53
C MET A 9 -6.70 9.45 1.62
N ASN A 10 -7.61 9.28 2.59
CA ASN A 10 -8.79 10.13 2.72
C ASN A 10 -8.50 11.48 3.41
N LEU A 11 -7.28 11.69 3.90
CA LEU A 11 -6.86 12.92 4.58
C LEU A 11 -6.01 13.79 3.65
N SER A 12 -6.02 15.11 3.88
CA SER A 12 -5.16 16.01 3.10
C SER A 12 -3.68 15.68 3.33
N PRO A 13 -2.82 15.70 2.29
CA PRO A 13 -1.37 15.58 2.43
C PRO A 13 -0.76 16.61 3.39
N ASP A 14 -1.43 17.75 3.60
CA ASP A 14 -0.99 18.81 4.52
C ASP A 14 -0.82 18.33 5.97
N TRP A 15 -1.56 17.28 6.36
CA TRP A 15 -1.45 16.68 7.69
C TRP A 15 -0.08 16.05 7.94
N ALA A 16 0.57 15.50 6.91
CA ALA A 16 1.92 14.95 7.05
C ALA A 16 2.92 16.06 7.40
N GLY A 17 2.79 17.24 6.78
CA GLY A 17 3.59 18.41 7.08
C GLY A 17 3.32 18.97 8.48
N PHE A 18 2.04 19.04 8.87
CA PHE A 18 1.64 19.49 10.21
C PHE A 18 2.23 18.60 11.32
N LEU A 19 2.10 17.28 11.18
CA LEU A 19 2.60 16.32 12.18
C LEU A 19 4.13 16.32 12.25
N THR A 20 4.80 16.39 11.09
CA THR A 20 6.26 16.51 11.03
C THR A 20 6.74 17.80 11.70
N GLY A 21 6.06 18.92 11.49
CA GLY A 21 6.34 20.19 12.17
C GLY A 21 6.12 20.14 13.70
N ALA A 22 5.21 19.27 14.15
CA ALA A 22 4.98 18.99 15.57
C ALA A 22 5.97 17.97 16.18
N GLY A 23 6.97 17.49 15.40
CA GLY A 23 7.98 16.54 15.86
C GLY A 23 7.59 15.07 15.72
N TRP A 24 6.47 14.77 15.06
CA TRP A 24 6.02 13.41 14.77
C TRP A 24 6.37 13.05 13.34
N PRO A 25 7.27 12.09 13.10
CA PRO A 25 7.61 11.68 11.75
C PRO A 25 6.36 11.13 11.04
N ALA A 26 5.93 11.78 9.96
CA ALA A 26 4.72 11.44 9.24
C ALA A 26 4.91 11.49 7.72
N VAL A 27 4.28 10.57 6.99
CA VAL A 27 4.29 10.49 5.53
C VAL A 27 2.88 10.25 4.99
N HIS A 28 2.55 10.83 3.84
CA HIS A 28 1.23 10.66 3.23
C HIS A 28 1.22 9.47 2.27
N TRP A 29 0.14 8.67 2.28
CA TRP A 29 0.01 7.48 1.43
C TRP A 29 0.30 7.76 -0.05
N SER A 30 -0.14 8.92 -0.58
CA SER A 30 0.11 9.30 -1.99
C SER A 30 1.59 9.45 -2.37
N THR A 31 2.48 9.53 -1.38
CA THR A 31 3.94 9.62 -1.57
C THR A 31 4.64 8.28 -1.37
N VAL A 32 3.89 7.25 -0.97
CA VAL A 32 4.39 5.92 -0.66
C VAL A 32 3.93 4.95 -1.73
N GLY A 33 4.88 4.45 -2.53
CA GLY A 33 4.61 3.54 -3.65
C GLY A 33 4.25 4.26 -4.95
N ASP A 34 4.18 3.49 -6.03
CA ASP A 34 3.77 3.99 -7.34
C ASP A 34 2.23 3.96 -7.44
N PRO A 35 1.54 5.12 -7.51
CA PRO A 35 0.09 5.15 -7.68
C PRO A 35 -0.38 4.59 -9.03
N ALA A 36 0.55 4.40 -9.98
CA ALA A 36 0.31 3.76 -11.27
C ALA A 36 0.82 2.31 -11.32
N ALA A 37 1.20 1.72 -10.18
CA ALA A 37 1.49 0.28 -10.11
C ALA A 37 0.29 -0.50 -10.65
N ALA A 38 0.54 -1.34 -11.66
CA ALA A 38 -0.50 -2.18 -12.21
C ALA A 38 -0.93 -3.22 -11.16
N ASP A 39 -2.24 -3.47 -11.02
CA ASP A 39 -2.79 -4.46 -10.07
C ASP A 39 -2.15 -5.86 -10.17
N ARG A 40 -1.50 -6.15 -11.30
CA ARG A 40 -0.76 -7.39 -11.57
C ARG A 40 0.39 -7.66 -10.60
N ASP A 41 0.93 -6.63 -9.93
CA ASP A 41 1.96 -6.80 -8.90
C ASP A 41 1.37 -7.03 -7.49
N ILE A 42 0.08 -6.73 -7.28
CA ILE A 42 -0.64 -6.98 -6.02
C ILE A 42 -1.28 -8.38 -6.02
N ASP A 43 -1.73 -8.85 -7.19
CA ASP A 43 -2.48 -10.10 -7.35
C ASP A 43 -1.63 -11.34 -7.69
N ALA A 44 -0.31 -11.21 -7.82
CA ALA A 44 0.55 -12.34 -8.16
C ALA A 44 0.74 -13.27 -6.97
N CYS A 45 -0.23 -14.16 -6.75
CA CYS A 45 -0.12 -15.29 -5.81
C CYS A 45 1.11 -16.13 -6.19
N PRO A 46 2.20 -16.12 -5.39
CA PRO A 46 3.42 -16.82 -5.75
C PRO A 46 3.24 -18.31 -5.43
N GLY A 47 2.69 -19.06 -6.39
CA GLY A 47 2.45 -20.49 -6.20
C GLY A 47 1.36 -21.11 -7.07
N ALA A 48 0.83 -20.41 -8.08
CA ALA A 48 -0.11 -21.01 -9.03
C ALA A 48 0.60 -22.07 -9.90
N GLU A 49 0.77 -23.27 -9.34
CA GLU A 49 1.14 -24.47 -10.08
C GLU A 49 0.07 -24.70 -11.14
N ARG A 50 0.49 -24.71 -12.41
CA ARG A 50 -0.40 -24.88 -13.56
C ARG A 50 -0.82 -26.34 -13.64
N ASP A 51 -1.78 -26.74 -12.82
CA ASP A 51 -2.53 -27.98 -13.04
C ASP A 51 -3.44 -27.80 -14.26
N PRO A 52 -3.32 -28.61 -15.34
CA PRO A 52 -4.13 -28.48 -16.56
C PRO A 52 -5.63 -28.73 -16.37
N GLY A 53 -6.08 -29.14 -15.17
CA GLY A 53 -7.47 -29.54 -14.93
C GLY A 53 -8.31 -28.64 -14.00
N SER A 54 -7.71 -27.66 -13.31
CA SER A 54 -8.42 -26.91 -12.26
C SER A 54 -8.53 -25.43 -12.59
N ARG A 55 -9.76 -24.88 -12.54
CA ARG A 55 -10.02 -23.45 -12.79
C ARG A 55 -9.21 -22.61 -11.81
N PRO A 56 -8.49 -21.54 -12.25
CA PRO A 56 -7.77 -20.68 -11.33
C PRO A 56 -8.80 -19.84 -10.58
N GLY A 57 -9.18 -20.30 -9.39
CA GLY A 57 -9.93 -19.50 -8.44
C GLY A 57 -9.00 -19.06 -7.33
N CYS A 58 -8.61 -17.79 -7.29
CA CYS A 58 -8.35 -17.16 -6.00
C CYS A 58 -9.65 -17.27 -5.21
N LEU A 59 -9.66 -18.09 -4.16
CA LEU A 59 -10.79 -18.16 -3.23
C LEU A 59 -10.91 -16.79 -2.56
N THR A 60 -11.92 -16.02 -2.95
CA THR A 60 -12.44 -14.87 -2.19
C THR A 60 -13.07 -15.33 -0.90
#